data_AF-A0A928IKW2-F1
#
_entry.id   AF-A0A928IKW2-F1
#
_cell.length_a   1.000
_cell.length_b   1.000
_cell.length_c   1.000
_cell.angle_alpha   90.00
_cell.angle_beta   90.00
_cell.angle_gamma   90.00
#
_symmetry.space_group_name_H-M   'P 1'
#
loop_
_entity.id
_entity.type
_entity.pdbx_description
1 polymer ?
#
loop_
_entity_poly.entity_id
_entity_poly.type
_entity_poly.pdbx_seq_one_letter_code
_entity_poly.pdbx_strand_id
1 'polypeptide(L)'
;MVSFYEKDGFLYTHQLGHPDHVFEIVDFVPLGYTIWNIGKNMPEGYLPLCRLKAVQEFEGGCSIEPDTLKAIRIPEAQIILKGASCAGTLDEMEAFVKRHKKSKKQSYWVKCVEDALPYVRQLKWR
;
A
#
# COMPACT_ATOMS: atom_id res chain seq x y z
N MET A 1 -16.47 -9.73 -1.71
CA MET A 1 -16.58 -8.93 -0.47
C MET A 1 -15.50 -9.45 0.46
N VAL A 2 -14.62 -8.57 0.96
CA VAL A 2 -13.58 -8.97 1.93
C VAL A 2 -14.23 -9.00 3.30
N SER A 3 -14.23 -10.14 3.98
CA SER A 3 -14.57 -10.21 5.39
C SER A 3 -13.32 -9.96 6.22
N PHE A 4 -13.48 -9.26 7.33
CA PHE A 4 -12.36 -8.99 8.22
C PHE A 4 -12.81 -8.89 9.68
N TYR A 5 -11.88 -9.12 10.58
CA TYR A 5 -12.05 -8.84 12.00
C TYR A 5 -10.71 -8.45 12.63
N GLU A 6 -10.78 -7.75 13.76
CA GLU A 6 -9.63 -7.39 14.55
C GLU A 6 -9.57 -8.20 15.82
N LYS A 7 -8.37 -8.64 16.21
CA LYS A 7 -8.15 -9.32 17.47
C LYS A 7 -6.69 -9.13 17.90
N ASP A 8 -6.48 -8.77 19.16
CA ASP A 8 -5.16 -8.69 19.81
C ASP A 8 -4.12 -7.85 19.04
N GLY A 9 -4.55 -6.76 18.40
CA GLY A 9 -3.67 -5.89 17.60
C GLY A 9 -3.40 -6.38 16.18
N PHE A 10 -4.09 -7.43 15.73
CA PHE A 10 -4.01 -7.95 14.37
C PHE A 10 -5.33 -7.77 13.61
N LEU A 11 -5.22 -7.51 12.32
CA LEU A 11 -6.31 -7.51 11.36
C LEU A 11 -6.25 -8.81 10.55
N TYR A 12 -7.33 -9.58 10.61
CA TYR A 12 -7.50 -10.82 9.84
C TYR A 12 -8.41 -10.53 8.67
N THR A 13 -7.99 -10.87 7.46
CA THR A 13 -8.78 -10.66 6.24
C THR A 13 -8.98 -11.97 5.50
N HIS A 14 -10.20 -12.22 5.07
CA HIS A 14 -10.59 -13.36 4.26
C HIS A 14 -11.31 -12.89 2.99
N GLN A 15 -10.95 -13.50 1.86
CA GLN A 15 -11.57 -13.23 0.58
C GLN A 15 -11.63 -14.50 -0.27
N LEU A 16 -12.82 -14.80 -0.79
CA LEU A 16 -13.01 -15.95 -1.66
C LEU A 16 -12.06 -15.91 -2.87
N GLY A 17 -11.32 -16.99 -3.08
CA GLY A 17 -10.36 -17.12 -4.19
C GLY A 17 -8.98 -16.51 -3.91
N HIS A 18 -8.72 -16.02 -2.71
CA HIS A 18 -7.44 -15.48 -2.28
C HIS A 18 -6.97 -16.12 -0.98
N PRO A 19 -5.66 -16.13 -0.68
CA PRO A 19 -5.15 -16.53 0.62
C PRO A 19 -5.68 -15.62 1.72
N ASP A 20 -5.84 -16.19 2.91
CA ASP A 20 -6.07 -15.40 4.12
C ASP A 20 -4.80 -14.63 4.47
N HIS A 21 -5.00 -13.39 4.92
CA HIS A 21 -3.91 -12.53 5.35
C HIS A 21 -4.12 -12.07 6.78
N VAL A 22 -3.02 -11.98 7.52
CA VAL A 22 -2.97 -11.47 8.88
C VAL A 22 -2.02 -10.29 8.87
N PHE A 23 -2.49 -9.14 9.33
CA PHE A 23 -1.71 -7.91 9.39
C PHE A 23 -1.53 -7.49 10.84
N GLU A 24 -0.31 -7.17 11.24
CA GLU A 24 -0.09 -6.45 12.49
C GLU A 24 -0.53 -4.99 12.32
N ILE A 25 -1.37 -4.49 13.23
CA ILE A 25 -1.84 -3.10 13.20
C ILE A 25 -0.77 -2.20 13.81
N VAL A 26 -0.28 -1.23 13.05
CA VAL A 26 0.78 -0.30 13.43
C VAL A 26 0.37 1.16 13.18
N ASP A 27 1.06 2.12 13.80
CA ASP A 27 0.81 3.56 13.64
C ASP A 27 1.88 4.29 12.79
N PHE A 28 2.79 3.54 12.17
CA PHE A 28 3.88 4.03 11.32
C PHE A 28 4.20 3.01 10.21
N VAL A 29 4.88 3.46 9.16
CA VAL A 29 5.43 2.61 8.10
C VAL A 29 6.84 2.19 8.51
N PRO A 30 7.09 0.91 8.80
CA PRO A 30 8.41 0.47 9.26
C PRO A 30 9.45 0.46 8.14
N LEU A 31 10.72 0.59 8.50
CA LEU A 31 11.84 0.50 7.55
C LEU A 31 11.76 -0.78 6.70
N GLY A 32 11.89 -0.61 5.38
CA GLY A 32 11.82 -1.69 4.41
C GLY A 32 10.40 -2.10 4.01
N TYR A 33 9.36 -1.49 4.60
CA TYR A 33 7.98 -1.66 4.17
C TYR A 33 7.57 -0.62 3.14
N THR A 34 6.63 -1.03 2.30
CA THR A 34 6.01 -0.21 1.26
C THR A 34 4.50 -0.42 1.28
N ILE A 35 3.75 0.51 0.70
CA ILE A 35 2.29 0.36 0.56
C ILE A 35 2.01 -0.77 -0.45
N TRP A 36 1.25 -1.77 -0.02
CA TRP A 36 0.95 -2.93 -0.86
C TRP A 36 -0.28 -2.65 -1.75
N ASN A 37 -0.07 -2.54 -3.06
CA ASN A 37 -1.14 -2.27 -4.01
C ASN A 37 -2.04 -3.50 -4.27
N ILE A 38 -2.91 -3.82 -3.31
CA ILE A 38 -3.93 -4.88 -3.43
C ILE A 38 -5.34 -4.33 -3.66
N GLY A 39 -5.48 -2.99 -3.73
CA GLY A 39 -6.72 -2.30 -4.06
C GLY A 39 -7.90 -2.73 -3.19
N LYS A 40 -8.98 -3.20 -3.83
CA LYS A 40 -10.25 -3.59 -3.18
C LYS A 40 -10.16 -4.87 -2.33
N ASN A 41 -9.03 -5.56 -2.38
CA ASN A 41 -8.79 -6.73 -1.52
C ASN A 41 -8.39 -6.32 -0.10
N MET A 42 -8.18 -5.02 0.15
CA MET A 42 -8.04 -4.48 1.49
C MET A 42 -9.37 -3.92 2.02
N PRO A 43 -9.74 -4.20 3.29
CA PRO A 43 -10.85 -3.52 3.95
C PRO A 43 -10.73 -1.99 3.92
N GLU A 44 -11.87 -1.31 3.87
CA GLU A 44 -11.90 0.16 3.97
C GLU A 44 -11.35 0.64 5.32
N GLY A 45 -10.62 1.76 5.31
CA GLY A 45 -10.01 2.32 6.51
C GLY A 45 -8.67 1.69 6.92
N TYR A 46 -8.17 0.69 6.18
CA TYR A 46 -6.88 0.07 6.45
C TYR A 46 -5.95 0.18 5.24
N LEU A 47 -4.74 0.67 5.50
CA LEU A 47 -3.67 0.78 4.51
C LEU A 47 -2.71 -0.40 4.68
N PRO A 48 -2.61 -1.33 3.73
CA PRO A 48 -1.76 -2.50 3.85
C PRO A 48 -0.31 -2.14 3.51
N LEU A 49 0.60 -2.72 4.27
CA LEU A 49 2.03 -2.61 4.10
C LEU A 49 2.63 -4.00 3.91
N CYS A 50 3.58 -4.10 2.99
CA CYS A 50 4.33 -5.32 2.76
C CYS A 50 5.83 -5.02 2.67
N ARG A 51 6.62 -6.07 2.82
CA ARG A 51 8.05 -6.10 2.51
C ARG A 51 8.28 -7.07 1.37
N LEU A 52 9.23 -6.77 0.49
CA LEU A 52 9.67 -7.72 -0.53
C LEU A 52 10.53 -8.83 0.10
N LYS A 53 10.41 -10.06 -0.40
CA LYS A 53 11.35 -11.13 -0.05
C LYS A 53 12.78 -10.70 -0.41
N ALA A 54 13.73 -11.05 0.46
CA ALA A 54 15.15 -10.81 0.23
C ALA A 54 15.67 -11.49 -1.04
N VAL A 55 15.08 -12.64 -1.41
CA VAL A 55 15.36 -13.36 -2.65
C VAL A 55 14.10 -13.37 -3.51
N GLN A 56 14.25 -12.89 -4.74
CA GLN A 56 13.23 -12.93 -5.77
C GLN A 56 13.45 -14.15 -6.67
N GLU A 57 12.37 -14.77 -7.12
CA GLU A 57 12.44 -15.98 -7.94
C GLU A 57 13.02 -15.73 -9.34
N PHE A 58 12.92 -14.49 -9.82
CA PHE A 58 13.46 -14.05 -11.11
C PHE A 58 13.78 -12.54 -11.06
N GLU A 59 14.58 -12.07 -12.02
CA GLU A 59 14.92 -10.65 -12.17
C GLU A 59 13.67 -9.80 -12.44
N GLY A 60 13.47 -8.76 -11.63
CA GLY A 60 12.24 -7.95 -11.67
C GLY A 60 11.05 -8.56 -10.92
N GLY A 61 11.25 -9.65 -10.18
CA GLY A 61 10.25 -10.21 -9.27
C GLY A 61 9.89 -9.23 -8.14
N CYS A 62 8.62 -9.25 -7.73
CA CYS A 62 8.07 -8.43 -6.65
C CYS A 62 7.34 -9.27 -5.58
N SER A 63 7.84 -10.49 -5.34
CA SER A 63 7.29 -11.39 -4.32
C SER A 63 7.46 -10.78 -2.93
N ILE A 64 6.35 -10.72 -2.19
CA ILE A 64 6.28 -10.18 -0.83
C ILE A 64 6.51 -11.26 0.23
N GLU A 65 6.81 -10.83 1.46
CA GLU A 65 6.75 -11.68 2.65
C GLU A 65 5.36 -11.62 3.28
N PRO A 66 4.53 -12.67 3.13
CA PRO A 66 3.16 -12.67 3.64
C PRO A 66 3.08 -12.80 5.18
N ASP A 67 4.13 -13.33 5.81
CA ASP A 67 4.13 -13.61 7.26
C ASP A 67 4.44 -12.36 8.12
N THR A 68 4.83 -11.27 7.48
CA THR A 68 5.27 -10.04 8.17
C THR A 68 4.40 -8.83 7.81
N LEU A 69 3.23 -9.06 7.22
CA LEU A 69 2.31 -8.02 6.76
C LEU A 69 1.87 -7.09 7.89
N LYS A 70 1.65 -5.82 7.55
CA LYS A 70 1.21 -4.78 8.49
C LYS A 70 0.11 -3.92 7.90
N ALA A 71 -0.67 -3.28 8.76
CA ALA A 71 -1.71 -2.36 8.34
C ALA A 71 -1.73 -1.11 9.22
N ILE A 72 -1.96 0.05 8.59
CA ILE A 72 -2.21 1.31 9.30
C ILE A 72 -3.70 1.62 9.22
N ARG A 73 -4.31 2.02 10.33
CA ARG A 73 -5.68 2.59 10.32
C ARG A 73 -5.64 4.01 9.80
N ILE A 74 -6.29 4.25 8.67
CA ILE A 74 -6.42 5.58 8.06
C ILE A 74 -7.67 5.63 7.18
N PRO A 75 -8.61 6.58 7.40
CA PRO A 75 -9.84 6.68 6.60
C PRO A 75 -9.58 6.79 5.10
N GLU A 76 -8.49 7.45 4.71
CA GLU A 76 -8.11 7.72 3.33
C GLU A 76 -7.33 6.58 2.66
N ALA A 77 -7.27 5.40 3.28
CA ALA A 77 -6.50 4.26 2.77
C ALA A 77 -6.81 3.93 1.31
N GLN A 78 -8.07 4.02 0.88
CA GLN A 78 -8.46 3.74 -0.50
C GLN A 78 -8.02 4.83 -1.50
N ILE A 79 -7.86 6.08 -1.06
CA ILE A 79 -7.25 7.14 -1.88
C ILE A 79 -5.76 6.85 -2.06
N ILE A 80 -5.09 6.51 -0.96
CA ILE A 80 -3.67 6.17 -0.97
C ILE A 80 -3.42 4.93 -1.84
N LEU A 81 -4.21 3.87 -1.72
CA LEU A 81 -4.08 2.64 -2.50
C LEU A 81 -4.24 2.88 -4.01
N LYS A 82 -5.13 3.79 -4.43
CA LYS A 82 -5.25 4.16 -5.84
C LYS A 82 -3.97 4.83 -6.36
N GLY A 83 -3.36 5.72 -5.57
CA GLY A 83 -2.04 6.28 -5.89
C GLY A 83 -0.94 5.22 -5.87
N ALA A 84 -1.04 4.25 -4.97
CA ALA A 84 -0.05 3.19 -4.78
C ALA A 84 0.10 2.25 -5.99
N SER A 85 -0.84 2.29 -6.93
CA SER A 85 -0.76 1.55 -8.19
C SER A 85 0.45 1.93 -9.07
N CYS A 86 1.12 3.04 -8.80
CA CYS A 86 2.29 3.48 -9.56
C CYS A 86 3.58 3.55 -8.75
N ALA A 87 3.48 3.51 -7.42
CA ALA A 87 4.59 3.76 -6.49
C ALA A 87 4.15 3.40 -5.06
N GLY A 88 4.94 2.64 -4.31
CA GLY A 88 4.56 2.18 -2.97
C GLY A 88 5.11 3.05 -1.83
N THR A 89 6.07 3.94 -2.12
CA THR A 89 6.69 4.84 -1.12
C THR A 89 6.45 6.31 -1.43
N LEU A 90 6.63 7.18 -0.43
CA LEU A 90 6.54 8.64 -0.62
C LEU A 90 7.50 9.13 -1.72
N ASP A 91 8.76 8.73 -1.66
CA ASP A 91 9.79 9.16 -2.62
C ASP A 91 9.47 8.69 -4.04
N GLU A 92 8.99 7.45 -4.20
CA GLU A 92 8.57 6.93 -5.49
C GLU A 92 7.37 7.70 -6.06
N MET A 93 6.39 8.03 -5.23
CA MET A 93 5.21 8.81 -5.62
C MET A 93 5.59 10.21 -6.07
N GLU A 94 6.44 10.90 -5.30
CA GLU A 94 6.93 12.24 -5.67
C GLU A 94 7.77 12.20 -6.95
N ALA A 95 8.64 11.20 -7.10
CA ALA A 95 9.40 10.98 -8.32
C ALA A 95 8.51 10.66 -9.53
N PHE A 96 7.41 9.93 -9.33
CA PHE A 96 6.44 9.61 -10.38
C PHE A 96 5.77 10.89 -10.90
N VAL A 97 5.25 11.73 -10.00
CA VAL A 97 4.62 13.01 -10.37
C VAL A 97 5.64 13.92 -11.07
N LYS A 98 6.86 14.06 -10.54
CA LYS A 98 7.91 14.89 -11.14
C LYS A 98 8.25 14.47 -12.57
N ARG A 99 8.35 13.16 -12.84
CA ARG A 99 8.65 12.61 -14.17
C ARG A 99 7.54 12.89 -15.18
N HIS A 100 6.28 12.90 -14.74
CA HIS A 100 5.12 13.02 -15.63
C HIS A 100 4.48 14.43 -15.66
N LYS A 101 4.93 15.37 -14.83
CA LYS A 101 4.42 16.76 -14.76
C LYS A 101 4.48 17.53 -16.08
N LYS A 102 5.35 17.13 -17.02
CA LYS A 102 5.57 17.82 -18.30
C LYS A 102 4.68 17.31 -19.44
N SER A 103 3.82 16.31 -19.24
CA SER A 103 2.96 15.81 -20.30
C SER A 103 1.79 16.77 -20.57
N LYS A 104 1.53 17.10 -21.85
CA LYS A 104 0.42 17.98 -22.26
C LYS A 104 -0.98 17.47 -21.87
N LYS A 105 -1.09 16.17 -21.59
CA LYS A 105 -2.28 15.52 -21.01
C LYS A 105 -1.86 14.91 -19.68
N GLN A 106 -2.49 15.33 -18.59
CA GLN A 106 -2.28 14.71 -17.29
C GLN A 106 -2.91 13.31 -17.33
N SER A 107 -2.14 12.27 -16.99
CA SER A 107 -2.67 10.92 -16.96
C SER A 107 -3.56 10.74 -15.73
N TYR A 108 -4.56 9.84 -15.83
CA TYR A 108 -5.38 9.41 -14.69
C TYR A 108 -4.51 9.01 -13.49
N TRP A 109 -3.43 8.29 -13.75
CA TRP A 109 -2.47 7.85 -12.74
C TRP A 109 -1.74 8.99 -12.03
N VAL A 110 -1.34 10.04 -12.75
CA VAL A 110 -0.73 11.23 -12.12
C VAL A 110 -1.70 11.87 -11.15
N LYS A 111 -2.99 12.00 -11.53
CA LYS A 111 -4.02 12.53 -10.64
C LYS A 111 -4.20 11.65 -9.39
N CYS A 112 -4.27 10.34 -9.54
CA CYS A 112 -4.38 9.43 -8.39
C CYS A 112 -3.20 9.55 -7.41
N VAL A 113 -1.98 9.72 -7.92
CA VAL A 113 -0.81 9.91 -7.07
C VAL A 113 -0.83 11.29 -6.41
N GLU A 114 -1.20 12.35 -7.13
CA GLU A 114 -1.36 13.70 -6.57
C GLU A 114 -2.43 13.75 -5.46
N ASP A 115 -3.57 13.08 -5.64
CA ASP A 115 -4.63 12.97 -4.64
C ASP A 115 -4.17 12.19 -3.40
N ALA A 116 -3.26 11.23 -3.54
CA ALA A 116 -2.72 10.42 -2.45
C ALA A 116 -1.64 11.14 -1.63
N LEU A 117 -0.77 11.93 -2.28
CA LEU A 117 0.42 12.55 -1.67
C LEU A 117 0.16 13.31 -0.36
N PRO A 118 -0.92 14.12 -0.20
CA PRO A 118 -1.19 14.82 1.06
C PRO A 118 -1.32 13.88 2.26
N TYR A 119 -1.87 12.68 2.07
CA TYR A 119 -2.09 11.70 3.13
C TYR A 119 -0.84 10.86 3.37
N VAL A 120 -0.13 10.49 2.30
CA VAL A 120 1.12 9.72 2.39
C VAL A 120 2.21 10.50 3.15
N ARG A 121 2.25 11.84 2.99
CA ARG A 121 3.14 12.74 3.75
C ARG A 121 2.84 12.80 5.25
N GLN A 122 1.63 12.44 5.68
CA GLN A 122 1.23 12.43 7.08
C GLN A 122 1.62 11.12 7.79
N LEU A 123 1.91 10.06 7.02
CA LEU A 123 2.38 8.80 7.58
C LEU A 123 3.74 9.00 8.26
N LYS A 124 3.94 8.35 9.40
CA LYS A 124 5.24 8.30 10.07
C LYS A 124 6.09 7.23 9.38
N TRP A 125 7.18 7.60 8.73
CA TRP A 125 8.13 6.66 8.11
C TRP A 125 9.32 6.46 9.05
N ARG A 126 9.53 5.25 9.60
CA ARG A 126 10.52 4.99 10.65
C ARG A 126 11.16 3.62 10.57
#